data_AF-A0A840AAF3-F1
#
_entry.id   AF-A0A840AAF3-F1
#
_cell.length_a   1.000
_cell.length_b   1.000
_cell.length_c   1.000
_cell.angle_alpha   90.00
_cell.angle_beta   90.00
_cell.angle_gamma   90.00
#
_symmetry.space_group_name_H-M   'P 1'
#
loop_
_entity.id
_entity.type
_entity.pdbx_description
1 polymer ?
#
loop_
_entity_poly.entity_id
_entity_poly.type
_entity_poly.pdbx_seq_one_letter_code
_entity_poly.pdbx_strand_id
1 'polypeptide(L)'
;MSREETNLRPDQQPDLDALSVNVKVHAEYVEGEDRIAFLVEVTDVPPSLLGVRMRLALGPVTVMTFTPPARPTTYPLRFGPTRLDHASVVLLTSHGLTLRPDDAPVETAVTVCHGTGEVMEAMTLPDEDAFFERIQLHHSRFRDPRLLVLGARASFPHLTSFEARCAALTVVAHRLLEANPAEPPSNFASALADWVMAEGDMLAKEGAARLAQTQQAAWSDVRWTVSLATVCALLSLRRDDIEGAHRHFGIAADQTHHVSVAPVSALNLVNACLFKGLMLAMDGRMDDAREHLERGVKAFPPCVAAQDVMLNVWVIGDLINVAHASRLCFIALARCGLLPVGDVPKVNENSKLELGSAKSPVARILAAGHARRLAEFVVSVSGVSPKVLVS
;
A
#
# COMPACT_ATOMS: atom_id res chain seq x y z
N MET A 1 -34.22 18.79 -43.23
CA MET A 1 -33.91 17.87 -42.11
C MET A 1 -33.03 18.61 -41.14
N SER A 2 -33.65 19.34 -40.22
CA SER A 2 -32.98 20.06 -39.14
C SER A 2 -32.49 19.07 -38.10
N ARG A 3 -31.20 19.16 -37.73
CA ARG A 3 -30.71 18.58 -36.48
C ARG A 3 -31.35 19.40 -35.35
N GLU A 4 -32.35 18.83 -34.69
CA GLU A 4 -32.77 19.33 -33.39
C GLU A 4 -31.63 19.03 -32.41
N GLU A 5 -30.84 20.07 -32.11
CA GLU A 5 -29.96 20.07 -30.96
C GLU A 5 -30.84 20.16 -29.72
N THR A 6 -31.03 19.02 -29.07
CA THR A 6 -31.72 18.89 -27.79
C THR A 6 -30.86 19.50 -26.70
N ASN A 7 -30.79 20.84 -26.66
CA ASN A 7 -30.18 21.56 -25.55
C ASN A 7 -31.06 21.37 -24.31
N LEU A 8 -30.59 20.50 -23.42
CA LEU A 8 -31.16 20.25 -22.11
C LEU A 8 -31.11 21.54 -21.28
N ARG A 9 -32.23 21.91 -20.66
CA ARG A 9 -32.35 23.14 -19.86
C ARG A 9 -31.87 22.90 -18.41
N PRO A 10 -31.39 23.93 -17.69
CA PRO A 10 -30.84 23.80 -16.33
C PRO A 10 -31.84 23.31 -15.26
N ASP A 11 -33.13 23.25 -15.57
CA ASP A 11 -34.25 22.80 -14.73
C ASP A 11 -34.49 21.27 -14.77
N GLN A 12 -33.66 20.49 -15.45
CA GLN A 12 -33.85 19.04 -15.71
C GLN A 12 -33.18 18.09 -14.70
N GLN A 13 -32.75 18.57 -13.54
CA GLN A 13 -32.16 17.76 -12.45
C GLN A 13 -33.06 16.60 -11.93
N PRO A 14 -34.40 16.75 -11.80
CA PRO A 14 -35.24 15.73 -11.15
C PRO A 14 -35.27 14.37 -11.86
N ASP A 15 -35.15 14.36 -13.19
CA ASP A 15 -35.27 13.14 -13.99
C ASP A 15 -33.97 12.31 -13.97
N LEU A 16 -32.82 12.97 -13.87
CA LEU A 16 -31.54 12.27 -13.76
C LEU A 16 -31.40 11.56 -12.41
N ASP A 17 -31.85 12.19 -11.33
CA ASP A 17 -31.89 11.57 -10.00
C ASP A 17 -32.80 10.33 -9.99
N ALA A 18 -33.95 10.39 -10.67
CA ALA A 18 -34.82 9.22 -10.82
C ALA A 18 -34.16 8.10 -11.65
N LEU A 19 -33.39 8.44 -12.69
CA LEU A 19 -32.67 7.45 -13.48
C LEU A 19 -31.52 6.81 -12.70
N SER A 20 -30.78 7.56 -11.88
CA SER A 20 -29.61 7.04 -11.17
C SER A 20 -29.95 5.92 -10.18
N VAL A 21 -31.16 5.96 -9.60
CA VAL A 21 -31.70 4.90 -8.72
C VAL A 21 -32.11 3.64 -9.51
N ASN A 22 -32.43 3.79 -10.80
CA ASN A 22 -32.84 2.70 -11.69
C ASN A 22 -31.69 2.12 -12.52
N VAL A 23 -30.48 2.68 -12.39
CA VAL A 23 -29.26 2.20 -13.04
C VAL A 23 -28.49 1.33 -12.06
N LYS A 24 -28.28 0.06 -12.44
CA LYS A 24 -27.41 -0.88 -11.74
C LYS A 24 -26.15 -1.09 -12.55
N VAL A 25 -25.00 -0.94 -11.92
CA VAL A 25 -23.69 -1.19 -12.55
C VAL A 25 -23.10 -2.44 -11.94
N HIS A 26 -22.79 -3.42 -12.78
CA HIS A 26 -22.06 -4.61 -12.39
C HIS A 26 -20.61 -4.47 -12.86
N ALA A 27 -19.65 -4.75 -11.97
CA ALA A 27 -18.24 -4.78 -12.31
C ALA A 27 -17.52 -6.02 -11.77
N GLU A 28 -16.76 -6.68 -12.64
CA GLU A 28 -15.99 -7.88 -12.34
C GLU A 28 -14.66 -7.90 -13.12
N TYR A 29 -13.67 -8.63 -12.61
CA TYR A 29 -12.47 -8.91 -13.39
C TYR A 29 -12.77 -9.91 -14.48
N VAL A 30 -12.23 -9.68 -15.67
CA VAL A 30 -12.27 -10.65 -16.75
C VAL A 30 -11.24 -11.75 -16.47
N GLU A 31 -11.68 -13.01 -16.45
CA GLU A 31 -10.81 -14.15 -16.18
C GLU A 31 -9.65 -14.21 -17.20
N GLY A 32 -8.43 -14.33 -16.69
CA GLY A 32 -7.22 -14.40 -17.52
C GLY A 32 -6.77 -13.07 -18.13
N GLU A 33 -7.48 -11.96 -17.88
CA GLU A 33 -7.12 -10.63 -18.36
C GLU A 33 -6.84 -9.66 -17.19
N ASP A 34 -6.03 -8.62 -17.43
CA ASP A 34 -5.84 -7.51 -16.49
C ASP A 34 -6.83 -6.36 -16.76
N ARG A 35 -8.11 -6.73 -16.87
CA ARG A 35 -9.20 -5.84 -17.26
C ARG A 35 -10.41 -6.03 -16.38
N ILE A 36 -11.12 -4.94 -16.17
CA ILE A 36 -12.39 -4.88 -15.45
C ILE A 36 -13.50 -4.69 -16.48
N ALA A 37 -14.48 -5.59 -16.49
CA ALA A 37 -15.68 -5.47 -17.30
C ALA A 37 -16.77 -4.74 -16.52
N PHE A 38 -17.36 -3.73 -17.14
CA PHE A 38 -18.50 -2.97 -16.63
C PHE A 38 -19.73 -3.26 -17.48
N LEU A 39 -20.80 -3.71 -16.83
CA LEU A 39 -22.12 -3.92 -17.42
C LEU A 39 -23.12 -2.99 -16.73
N VAL A 40 -23.97 -2.34 -17.52
CA VAL A 40 -25.05 -1.49 -17.01
C VAL A 40 -26.38 -2.16 -17.28
N GLU A 41 -27.19 -2.28 -16.24
CA GLU A 41 -28.60 -2.64 -16.34
C GLU A 41 -29.47 -1.46 -15.94
N VAL A 42 -30.47 -1.12 -16.75
CA VAL A 42 -31.42 -0.03 -16.47
C VAL A 42 -32.81 -0.62 -16.35
N THR A 43 -33.41 -0.52 -15.16
CA THR A 43 -34.71 -1.14 -14.86
C THR A 43 -35.90 -0.28 -15.25
N ASP A 44 -35.71 1.04 -15.31
CA ASP A 44 -36.70 2.01 -15.79
C ASP A 44 -35.98 3.27 -16.30
N VAL A 45 -36.56 3.95 -17.28
CA VAL A 45 -35.99 5.18 -17.86
C VAL A 45 -37.08 6.25 -17.93
N PRO A 46 -36.85 7.43 -17.31
CA PRO A 46 -37.76 8.55 -17.42
C PRO A 46 -38.04 8.92 -18.90
N PRO A 47 -39.30 9.22 -19.28
CA PRO A 47 -39.66 9.50 -20.67
C PRO A 47 -38.83 10.61 -21.33
N SER A 48 -38.41 11.61 -20.54
CA SER A 48 -37.56 12.73 -20.98
C SER A 48 -36.14 12.32 -21.37
N LEU A 49 -35.67 11.15 -20.92
CA LEU A 49 -34.33 10.61 -21.17
C LEU A 49 -34.33 9.50 -22.24
N LEU A 50 -35.49 9.11 -22.76
CA LEU A 50 -35.59 8.15 -23.86
C LEU A 50 -35.01 8.75 -25.15
N GLY A 51 -34.12 8.01 -25.81
CA GLY A 51 -33.40 8.48 -26.99
C GLY A 51 -32.25 9.46 -26.70
N VAL A 52 -32.06 9.87 -25.44
CA VAL A 52 -30.96 10.76 -25.05
C VAL A 52 -29.68 9.93 -24.88
N ARG A 53 -28.58 10.44 -25.42
CA ARG A 53 -27.27 9.81 -25.25
C ARG A 53 -26.75 10.07 -23.84
N MET A 54 -26.52 8.99 -23.10
CA MET A 54 -26.08 8.99 -21.71
C MET A 54 -24.63 8.55 -21.61
N ARG A 55 -23.87 9.18 -20.72
CA ARG A 55 -22.48 8.87 -20.39
C ARG A 55 -22.38 8.38 -18.95
N LEU A 56 -21.89 7.17 -18.78
CA LEU A 56 -21.45 6.64 -17.48
C LEU A 56 -19.95 6.91 -17.33
N ALA A 57 -19.55 7.56 -16.25
CA ALA A 57 -18.17 7.84 -15.91
C ALA A 57 -17.78 7.23 -14.56
N LEU A 58 -16.52 6.82 -14.45
CA LEU A 58 -15.85 6.42 -13.21
C LEU A 58 -14.77 7.46 -12.95
N GLY A 59 -15.03 8.35 -11.99
CA GLY A 59 -14.22 9.54 -11.78
C GLY A 59 -14.05 10.35 -13.09
N PRO A 60 -12.81 10.64 -13.53
CA PRO A 60 -12.56 11.41 -14.75
C PRO A 60 -12.72 10.60 -16.05
N VAL A 61 -12.85 9.27 -15.98
CA VAL A 61 -12.84 8.40 -17.16
C VAL A 61 -14.26 8.02 -17.57
N THR A 62 -14.54 8.09 -18.87
CA THR A 62 -15.78 7.54 -19.42
C THR A 62 -15.69 6.03 -19.45
N VAL A 63 -16.59 5.37 -18.70
CA VAL A 63 -16.73 3.90 -18.74
C VAL A 63 -17.43 3.50 -20.01
N MET A 64 -18.57 4.13 -20.31
CA MET A 64 -19.33 3.87 -21.53
C MET A 64 -20.27 5.01 -21.87
N THR A 65 -20.67 5.05 -23.14
CA THR A 65 -21.76 5.89 -23.62
C THR A 65 -22.85 4.99 -24.18
N PHE A 66 -24.09 5.19 -23.76
CA PHE A 66 -25.24 4.41 -24.21
C PHE A 66 -26.44 5.30 -24.51
N THR A 67 -27.46 4.77 -25.17
CA THR A 67 -28.67 5.53 -25.52
C THR A 67 -29.86 4.63 -25.28
N PRO A 68 -30.69 4.90 -24.25
CA PRO A 68 -31.95 4.20 -24.09
C PRO A 68 -32.80 4.35 -25.35
N PRO A 69 -33.40 3.28 -25.89
CA PRO A 69 -34.20 3.38 -27.10
C PRO A 69 -35.42 4.27 -26.86
N ALA A 70 -35.83 5.05 -27.87
CA ALA A 70 -36.98 5.95 -27.75
C ALA A 70 -38.31 5.25 -27.38
N ARG A 71 -38.39 3.93 -27.63
CA ARG A 71 -39.54 3.07 -27.30
C ARG A 71 -39.02 1.71 -26.83
N PRO A 72 -38.68 1.55 -25.53
CA PRO A 72 -38.19 0.28 -25.01
C PRO A 72 -39.31 -0.76 -25.05
N THR A 73 -39.02 -1.93 -25.60
CA THR A 73 -39.98 -3.04 -25.72
C THR A 73 -39.88 -4.04 -24.56
N THR A 74 -38.77 -4.03 -23.83
CA THR A 74 -38.46 -4.97 -22.74
C THR A 74 -37.52 -4.33 -21.72
N TYR A 75 -37.69 -4.68 -20.45
CA TYR A 75 -36.79 -4.32 -19.34
C TYR A 75 -36.26 -5.59 -18.62
N PRO A 76 -35.07 -5.54 -17.99
CA PRO A 76 -34.14 -4.42 -17.95
C PRO A 76 -33.41 -4.20 -19.28
N LEU A 77 -33.06 -2.95 -19.58
CA LEU A 77 -32.16 -2.63 -20.70
C LEU A 77 -30.71 -2.92 -20.27
N ARG A 78 -29.92 -3.51 -21.16
CA ARG A 78 -28.53 -3.90 -20.87
C ARG A 78 -27.56 -3.22 -21.82
N PHE A 79 -26.49 -2.63 -21.28
CA PHE A 79 -25.44 -1.98 -22.04
C PHE A 79 -24.07 -2.48 -21.59
N GLY A 80 -23.19 -2.78 -22.56
CA GLY A 80 -21.86 -3.36 -22.31
C GLY A 80 -21.78 -4.86 -22.66
N PRO A 81 -20.72 -5.56 -22.18
CA PRO A 81 -19.70 -5.05 -21.27
C PRO A 81 -18.75 -4.06 -21.96
N THR A 82 -18.35 -3.01 -21.24
CA THR A 82 -17.17 -2.21 -21.61
C THR A 82 -16.00 -2.57 -20.71
N ARG A 83 -14.82 -2.76 -21.28
CA ARG A 83 -13.62 -3.20 -20.55
C ARG A 83 -12.66 -2.05 -20.38
N LEU A 84 -12.24 -1.80 -19.14
CA LEU A 84 -11.17 -0.88 -18.80
C LEU A 84 -9.96 -1.65 -18.26
N ASP A 85 -8.75 -1.18 -18.55
CA ASP A 85 -7.53 -1.77 -18.01
C ASP A 85 -7.46 -1.53 -16.50
N HIS A 86 -7.12 -2.56 -15.72
CA HIS A 86 -7.04 -2.50 -14.25
C HIS A 86 -6.15 -1.35 -13.78
N ALA A 87 -4.96 -1.23 -14.39
CA ALA A 87 -4.00 -0.18 -14.10
C ALA A 87 -4.59 1.23 -14.23
N SER A 88 -5.39 1.47 -15.27
CA SER A 88 -6.02 2.77 -15.51
C SER A 88 -7.09 3.09 -14.47
N VAL A 89 -7.85 2.07 -14.02
CA VAL A 89 -8.88 2.24 -12.99
C VAL A 89 -8.26 2.53 -11.63
N VAL A 90 -7.24 1.78 -11.22
CA VAL A 90 -6.58 1.99 -9.91
C VAL A 90 -5.94 3.39 -9.83
N LEU A 91 -5.37 3.90 -10.92
CA LEU A 91 -4.69 5.19 -10.90
C LEU A 91 -5.64 6.41 -10.90
N LEU A 92 -6.96 6.19 -10.92
CA LEU A 92 -7.92 7.29 -10.87
C LEU A 92 -7.83 8.05 -9.54
N THR A 93 -8.03 9.36 -9.63
CA THR A 93 -8.11 10.24 -8.46
C THR A 93 -9.44 10.12 -7.72
N SER A 94 -10.49 9.64 -8.38
CA SER A 94 -11.80 9.38 -7.80
C SER A 94 -12.43 8.13 -8.44
N HIS A 95 -13.19 7.38 -7.64
CA HIS A 95 -13.82 6.12 -8.04
C HIS A 95 -15.36 6.18 -7.96
N GLY A 96 -15.91 7.38 -7.82
CA GLY A 96 -17.36 7.59 -7.87
C GLY A 96 -17.91 7.33 -9.26
N LEU A 97 -18.97 6.53 -9.36
CA LEU A 97 -19.72 6.36 -10.59
C LEU A 97 -20.73 7.50 -10.75
N THR A 98 -20.70 8.14 -11.92
CA THR A 98 -21.61 9.23 -12.24
C THR A 98 -22.26 9.02 -13.60
N LEU A 99 -23.49 9.49 -13.72
CA LEU A 99 -24.28 9.43 -14.93
C LEU A 99 -24.67 10.85 -15.35
N ARG A 100 -24.55 11.16 -16.63
CA ARG A 100 -25.05 12.41 -17.21
C ARG A 100 -25.39 12.24 -18.69
N PRO A 101 -26.17 13.14 -19.28
CA PRO A 101 -26.24 13.27 -20.73
C PRO A 101 -24.86 13.56 -21.33
N ASP A 102 -24.57 12.99 -22.50
CA ASP A 102 -23.22 12.98 -23.10
C ASP A 102 -22.69 14.39 -23.39
N ASP A 103 -23.59 15.26 -23.85
CA ASP A 103 -23.31 16.65 -24.23
C ASP A 103 -23.53 17.66 -23.08
N ALA A 104 -23.98 17.19 -21.91
CA ALA A 104 -24.20 18.06 -20.76
C ALA A 104 -22.90 18.37 -19.99
N PRO A 105 -22.82 19.52 -19.29
CA PRO A 105 -21.71 19.84 -18.39
C PRO A 105 -21.49 18.76 -17.31
N VAL A 106 -20.28 18.69 -16.74
CA VAL A 106 -19.95 17.68 -15.71
C VAL A 106 -20.74 17.93 -14.42
N GLU A 107 -21.10 19.18 -14.15
CA GLU A 107 -21.87 19.61 -12.99
C GLU A 107 -23.30 19.06 -12.96
N THR A 108 -23.82 18.62 -14.12
CA THR A 108 -25.15 17.97 -14.20
C THR A 108 -25.10 16.47 -13.91
N ALA A 109 -23.94 15.95 -13.50
CA ALA A 109 -23.79 14.53 -13.23
C ALA A 109 -24.43 14.14 -11.90
N VAL A 110 -25.12 13.01 -11.92
CA VAL A 110 -25.74 12.39 -10.74
C VAL A 110 -24.95 11.14 -10.34
N THR A 111 -24.80 10.92 -9.04
CA THR A 111 -24.10 9.74 -8.52
C THR A 111 -24.95 8.49 -8.74
N VAL A 112 -24.33 7.42 -9.23
CA VAL A 112 -24.97 6.11 -9.33
C VAL A 112 -24.87 5.39 -7.98
N CYS A 113 -26.01 5.04 -7.40
CA CYS A 113 -26.08 4.50 -6.03
C CYS A 113 -26.03 2.97 -5.96
N HIS A 114 -26.20 2.26 -7.09
CA HIS A 114 -26.35 0.81 -7.10
C HIS A 114 -25.24 0.12 -7.91
N GLY A 115 -24.15 -0.23 -7.24
CA GLY A 115 -23.08 -1.09 -7.75
C GLY A 115 -23.21 -2.53 -7.26
N THR A 116 -22.85 -3.51 -8.09
CA THR A 116 -22.75 -4.93 -7.71
C THR A 116 -21.46 -5.55 -8.23
N GLY A 117 -21.01 -6.64 -7.59
CA GLY A 117 -19.76 -7.33 -7.90
C GLY A 117 -18.60 -6.90 -6.99
N GLU A 118 -17.59 -7.77 -6.85
CA GLU A 118 -16.47 -7.55 -5.91
C GLU A 118 -15.65 -6.30 -6.25
N VAL A 119 -15.56 -5.93 -7.55
CA VAL A 119 -14.87 -4.71 -7.98
C VAL A 119 -15.60 -3.46 -7.51
N MET A 120 -16.94 -3.44 -7.66
CA MET A 120 -17.75 -2.34 -7.15
C MET A 120 -17.64 -2.24 -5.63
N GLU A 121 -17.77 -3.38 -4.94
CA GLU A 121 -17.64 -3.44 -3.48
C GLU A 121 -16.29 -2.89 -2.99
N ALA A 122 -15.19 -3.23 -3.65
CA ALA A 122 -13.87 -2.71 -3.30
C ALA A 122 -13.77 -1.18 -3.52
N MET A 123 -14.34 -0.64 -4.60
CA MET A 123 -14.26 0.79 -4.92
C MET A 123 -15.15 1.68 -4.06
N THR A 124 -16.24 1.13 -3.51
CA THR A 124 -17.30 1.90 -2.84
C THR A 124 -17.45 1.53 -1.36
N LEU A 125 -16.36 1.18 -0.69
CA LEU A 125 -16.40 0.93 0.76
C LEU A 125 -16.93 2.19 1.48
N PRO A 126 -18.00 2.07 2.29
CA PRO A 126 -18.76 3.22 2.77
C PRO A 126 -18.04 4.03 3.85
N ASP A 127 -17.18 3.39 4.64
CA ASP A 127 -16.53 3.98 5.81
C ASP A 127 -15.21 3.25 6.16
N GLU A 128 -14.54 3.74 7.21
CA GLU A 128 -13.27 3.19 7.68
C GLU A 128 -13.42 1.80 8.29
N ASP A 129 -14.54 1.50 8.94
CA ASP A 129 -14.79 0.19 9.54
C ASP A 129 -14.89 -0.88 8.45
N ALA A 130 -15.64 -0.60 7.38
CA ALA A 130 -15.71 -1.45 6.20
C ALA A 130 -14.34 -1.60 5.50
N PHE A 131 -13.51 -0.55 5.50
CA PHE A 131 -12.13 -0.64 5.01
C PHE A 131 -11.29 -1.61 5.86
N PHE A 132 -11.32 -1.50 7.18
CA PHE A 132 -10.57 -2.41 8.04
C PHE A 132 -11.09 -3.85 7.93
N GLU A 133 -12.41 -4.03 7.89
CA GLU A 133 -13.03 -5.33 7.72
C GLU A 133 -12.64 -5.97 6.38
N ARG A 134 -12.80 -5.28 5.24
CA ARG A 134 -12.65 -5.92 3.92
C ARG A 134 -11.24 -5.89 3.35
N ILE A 135 -10.43 -4.89 3.68
CA ILE A 135 -9.10 -4.70 3.09
C ILE A 135 -7.99 -5.13 4.05
N GLN A 136 -8.07 -4.74 5.33
CA GLN A 136 -6.97 -4.92 6.28
C GLN A 136 -6.98 -6.31 6.94
N LEU A 137 -8.12 -6.74 7.49
CA LEU A 137 -8.23 -7.95 8.30
C LEU A 137 -8.15 -9.24 7.47
N HIS A 138 -7.45 -10.25 8.00
CA HIS A 138 -7.08 -11.47 7.26
C HIS A 138 -8.24 -12.42 6.93
N HIS A 139 -9.35 -12.37 7.66
CA HIS A 139 -10.44 -13.34 7.54
C HIS A 139 -11.51 -12.95 6.52
N SER A 140 -11.48 -11.71 6.04
CA SER A 140 -12.53 -11.06 5.24
C SER A 140 -11.94 -10.36 4.01
N ARG A 141 -10.77 -10.81 3.55
CA ARG A 141 -10.11 -10.29 2.34
C ARG A 141 -10.87 -10.71 1.10
N PHE A 142 -10.90 -9.83 0.11
CA PHE A 142 -11.23 -10.19 -1.25
C PHE A 142 -10.40 -11.39 -1.72
N ARG A 143 -11.03 -12.28 -2.51
CA ARG A 143 -10.37 -13.48 -3.06
C ARG A 143 -9.23 -13.10 -4.00
N ASP A 144 -9.43 -12.06 -4.81
CA ASP A 144 -8.41 -11.53 -5.71
C ASP A 144 -7.57 -10.43 -5.01
N PRO A 145 -6.24 -10.60 -4.89
CA PRO A 145 -5.35 -9.59 -4.30
C PRO A 145 -5.39 -8.22 -5.00
N ARG A 146 -5.76 -8.15 -6.30
CA ARG A 146 -5.90 -6.89 -7.05
C ARG A 146 -7.01 -6.01 -6.49
N LEU A 147 -8.05 -6.61 -5.91
CA LEU A 147 -9.13 -5.89 -5.23
C LEU A 147 -8.64 -5.18 -3.96
N LEU A 148 -7.62 -5.70 -3.29
CA LEU A 148 -7.04 -5.04 -2.12
C LEU A 148 -6.33 -3.74 -2.51
N VAL A 149 -5.60 -3.75 -3.64
CA VAL A 149 -4.92 -2.55 -4.16
C VAL A 149 -5.95 -1.52 -4.61
N LEU A 150 -6.96 -1.97 -5.39
CA LEU A 150 -8.04 -1.10 -5.86
C LEU A 150 -8.79 -0.47 -4.70
N GLY A 151 -9.24 -1.28 -3.72
CA GLY A 151 -9.98 -0.79 -2.57
C GLY A 151 -9.16 0.16 -1.69
N ALA A 152 -7.89 -0.18 -1.40
CA ALA A 152 -7.01 0.73 -0.66
C ALA A 152 -6.85 2.08 -1.37
N ARG A 153 -6.66 2.07 -2.70
CA ARG A 153 -6.47 3.28 -3.49
C ARG A 153 -7.75 4.10 -3.65
N ALA A 154 -8.90 3.44 -3.77
CA ALA A 154 -10.21 4.06 -3.91
C ALA A 154 -10.70 4.67 -2.60
N SER A 155 -10.48 4.00 -1.47
CA SER A 155 -10.87 4.50 -0.14
C SER A 155 -9.99 5.65 0.34
N PHE A 156 -8.69 5.66 0.01
CA PHE A 156 -7.72 6.61 0.58
C PHE A 156 -8.17 8.09 0.64
N PRO A 157 -8.77 8.69 -0.41
CA PRO A 157 -9.21 10.09 -0.37
C PRO A 157 -10.29 10.40 0.67
N HIS A 158 -11.01 9.38 1.15
CA HIS A 158 -12.11 9.50 2.09
C HIS A 158 -11.75 9.04 3.51
N LEU A 159 -10.55 8.46 3.70
CA LEU A 159 -10.07 8.05 5.02
C LEU A 159 -9.62 9.28 5.82
N THR A 160 -10.07 9.37 7.06
CA THR A 160 -9.80 10.49 7.97
C THR A 160 -8.80 10.13 9.06
N SER A 161 -8.87 8.91 9.59
CA SER A 161 -7.94 8.46 10.62
C SER A 161 -6.52 8.31 10.06
N PHE A 162 -5.55 8.59 10.92
CA PHE A 162 -4.13 8.35 10.61
C PHE A 162 -3.88 6.86 10.31
N GLU A 163 -4.52 6.00 11.11
CA GLU A 163 -4.40 4.55 11.02
C GLU A 163 -4.88 4.00 9.67
N ALA A 164 -6.08 4.38 9.24
CA ALA A 164 -6.65 3.87 7.99
C ALA A 164 -5.84 4.36 6.78
N ARG A 165 -5.41 5.63 6.78
CA ARG A 165 -4.55 6.18 5.72
C ARG A 165 -3.21 5.45 5.62
N CYS A 166 -2.52 5.23 6.75
CA CYS A 166 -1.29 4.45 6.80
C CYS A 166 -1.51 3.00 6.35
N ALA A 167 -2.61 2.37 6.76
CA ALA A 167 -2.96 1.01 6.38
C ALA A 167 -3.17 0.87 4.88
N ALA A 168 -3.90 1.78 4.25
CA ALA A 168 -4.14 1.78 2.81
C ALA A 168 -2.84 1.85 2.02
N LEU A 169 -1.93 2.79 2.36
CA LEU A 169 -0.62 2.88 1.71
C LEU A 169 0.22 1.63 1.94
N THR A 170 0.21 1.08 3.16
CA THR A 170 0.97 -0.14 3.51
C THR A 170 0.50 -1.35 2.69
N VAL A 171 -0.82 -1.51 2.50
CA VAL A 171 -1.42 -2.57 1.67
C VAL A 171 -0.92 -2.48 0.23
N VAL A 172 -0.94 -1.30 -0.37
CA VAL A 172 -0.45 -1.08 -1.74
C VAL A 172 1.07 -1.31 -1.83
N ALA A 173 1.83 -0.78 -0.87
CA ALA A 173 3.28 -0.94 -0.81
C ALA A 173 3.71 -2.41 -0.72
N HIS A 174 3.00 -3.23 0.09
CA HIS A 174 3.29 -4.66 0.19
C HIS A 174 3.15 -5.36 -1.16
N ARG A 175 2.10 -5.05 -1.94
CA ARG A 175 1.90 -5.66 -3.27
C ARG A 175 2.98 -5.24 -4.25
N LEU A 176 3.42 -3.98 -4.19
CA LEU A 176 4.57 -3.54 -4.97
C LEU A 176 5.85 -4.31 -4.56
N LEU A 177 6.10 -4.47 -3.26
CA LEU A 177 7.32 -5.13 -2.73
C LEU A 177 7.33 -6.66 -2.91
N GLU A 178 6.18 -7.30 -3.04
CA GLU A 178 6.06 -8.73 -3.35
C GLU A 178 6.54 -9.05 -4.78
N ALA A 179 6.28 -8.15 -5.73
CA ALA A 179 6.70 -8.29 -7.12
C ALA A 179 8.21 -8.55 -7.24
N ASN A 180 8.60 -9.28 -8.29
CA ASN A 180 9.99 -9.64 -8.52
C ASN A 180 10.84 -8.36 -8.75
N PRO A 181 11.80 -8.04 -7.87
CA PRO A 181 12.58 -6.81 -8.03
C PRO A 181 13.54 -6.84 -9.22
N ALA A 182 13.83 -8.02 -9.79
CA ALA A 182 14.66 -8.16 -10.99
C ALA A 182 13.92 -7.78 -12.29
N GLU A 183 12.60 -7.69 -12.26
CA GLU A 183 11.81 -7.24 -13.39
C GLU A 183 11.66 -5.71 -13.37
N PRO A 184 11.81 -5.04 -14.52
CA PRO A 184 11.58 -3.60 -14.59
C PRO A 184 10.13 -3.30 -14.19
N PRO A 185 9.89 -2.29 -13.33
CA PRO A 185 8.54 -1.95 -12.94
C PRO A 185 7.75 -1.47 -14.16
N SER A 186 6.50 -1.93 -14.29
CA SER A 186 5.58 -1.38 -15.28
C SER A 186 5.31 0.10 -14.97
N ASN A 187 4.89 0.88 -15.97
CA ASN A 187 4.49 2.28 -15.77
C ASN A 187 3.43 2.42 -14.67
N PHE A 188 2.52 1.43 -14.58
CA PHE A 188 1.54 1.33 -13.51
C PHE A 188 2.17 1.17 -12.12
N ALA A 189 3.08 0.21 -11.96
CA ALA A 189 3.76 -0.02 -10.69
C ALA A 189 4.61 1.18 -10.28
N SER A 190 5.27 1.85 -11.23
CA SER A 190 6.03 3.08 -10.98
C SER A 190 5.14 4.22 -10.50
N ALA A 191 4.02 4.47 -11.19
CA ALA A 191 3.07 5.52 -10.79
C ALA A 191 2.45 5.26 -9.41
N LEU A 192 2.13 4.00 -9.10
CA LEU A 192 1.67 3.63 -7.76
C LEU A 192 2.76 3.82 -6.71
N ALA A 193 4.00 3.46 -7.00
CA ALA A 193 5.12 3.68 -6.09
C ALA A 193 5.37 5.18 -5.86
N ASP A 194 5.26 6.03 -6.88
CA ASP A 194 5.34 7.49 -6.75
C ASP A 194 4.28 8.03 -5.80
N TRP A 195 3.02 7.61 -5.98
CA TRP A 195 1.92 8.00 -5.10
C TRP A 195 2.15 7.53 -3.65
N VAL A 196 2.51 6.26 -3.45
CA VAL A 196 2.79 5.71 -2.11
C VAL A 196 3.92 6.48 -1.43
N MET A 197 5.00 6.79 -2.15
CA MET A 197 6.13 7.52 -1.59
C MET A 197 5.78 8.96 -1.24
N ALA A 198 4.98 9.64 -2.07
CA ALA A 198 4.56 11.02 -1.82
C ALA A 198 3.66 11.14 -0.58
N GLU A 199 2.59 10.34 -0.52
CA GLU A 199 1.68 10.33 0.65
C GLU A 199 2.33 9.70 1.88
N GLY A 200 3.17 8.68 1.66
CA GLY A 200 3.84 7.92 2.70
C GLY A 200 4.89 8.73 3.47
N ASP A 201 5.71 9.53 2.77
CA ASP A 201 6.70 10.41 3.44
C ASP A 201 6.00 11.47 4.31
N MET A 202 4.87 12.04 3.84
CA MET A 202 4.07 12.98 4.64
C MET A 202 3.51 12.31 5.91
N LEU A 203 2.83 11.18 5.76
CA LEU A 203 2.21 10.48 6.90
C LEU A 203 3.24 9.87 7.85
N ALA A 204 4.37 9.37 7.36
CA ALA A 204 5.44 8.86 8.23
C ALA A 204 6.02 9.99 9.11
N LYS A 205 6.20 11.20 8.55
CA LYS A 205 6.61 12.39 9.32
C LYS A 205 5.54 12.83 10.32
N GLU A 206 4.27 12.81 9.92
CA GLU A 206 3.15 13.08 10.83
C GLU A 206 3.14 12.11 12.02
N GLY A 207 3.28 10.81 11.75
CA GLY A 207 3.36 9.76 12.76
C GLY A 207 4.54 9.96 13.72
N ALA A 208 5.74 10.23 13.18
CA ALA A 208 6.92 10.53 13.98
C ALA A 208 6.70 11.76 14.89
N ALA A 209 6.07 12.82 14.37
CA ALA A 209 5.77 14.01 15.14
C ALA A 209 4.74 13.75 16.26
N ARG A 210 3.69 12.96 15.99
CA ARG A 210 2.68 12.55 16.98
C ARG A 210 3.32 11.76 18.13
N LEU A 211 4.21 10.83 17.81
CA LEU A 211 4.90 10.00 18.79
C LEU A 211 5.87 10.82 19.65
N ALA A 212 6.58 11.78 19.05
CA ALA A 212 7.52 12.65 19.79
C ALA A 212 6.83 13.58 20.81
N GLN A 213 5.56 13.91 20.60
CA GLN A 213 4.80 14.84 21.46
C GLN A 213 4.09 14.14 22.63
N THR A 214 4.06 12.80 22.64
CA THR A 214 3.21 12.04 23.56
C THR A 214 4.06 11.25 24.55
N GLN A 215 3.81 11.43 25.85
CA GLN A 215 4.52 10.63 26.89
C GLN A 215 4.09 9.15 26.90
N GLN A 216 2.86 8.86 26.48
CA GLN A 216 2.31 7.51 26.37
C GLN A 216 1.74 7.27 24.97
N ALA A 217 2.56 6.74 24.08
CA ALA A 217 2.16 6.45 22.70
C ALA A 217 1.06 5.38 22.65
N ALA A 218 0.05 5.59 21.80
CA ALA A 218 -0.93 4.56 21.47
C ALA A 218 -0.28 3.45 20.62
N TRP A 219 -0.67 2.19 20.85
CA TRP A 219 -0.12 1.05 20.12
C TRP A 219 -0.33 1.18 18.60
N SER A 220 -1.46 1.76 18.19
CA SER A 220 -1.84 1.91 16.80
C SER A 220 -1.00 2.98 16.08
N ASP A 221 -0.74 4.11 16.73
CA ASP A 221 0.17 5.14 16.22
C ASP A 221 1.57 4.59 15.99
N VAL A 222 2.11 3.84 16.97
CA VAL A 222 3.43 3.18 16.84
C VAL A 222 3.40 2.18 15.69
N ARG A 223 2.43 1.28 15.68
CA ARG A 223 2.32 0.22 14.66
C ARG A 223 2.27 0.79 13.25
N TRP A 224 1.39 1.76 13.01
CA TRP A 224 1.14 2.28 11.67
C TRP A 224 2.26 3.19 11.19
N THR A 225 2.85 3.98 12.08
CA THR A 225 4.06 4.76 11.77
C THR A 225 5.21 3.86 11.35
N VAL A 226 5.50 2.82 12.15
CA VAL A 226 6.59 1.88 11.88
C VAL A 226 6.35 1.09 10.60
N SER A 227 5.13 0.59 10.39
CA SER A 227 4.78 -0.18 9.19
C SER A 227 4.94 0.66 7.92
N LEU A 228 4.34 1.85 7.90
CA LEU A 228 4.41 2.76 6.74
C LEU A 228 5.86 3.19 6.46
N ALA A 229 6.60 3.61 7.50
CA ALA A 229 7.99 4.01 7.34
C ALA A 229 8.85 2.85 6.81
N THR A 230 8.64 1.63 7.30
CA THR A 230 9.39 0.46 6.83
C THR A 230 9.14 0.20 5.35
N VAL A 231 7.90 0.20 4.89
CA VAL A 231 7.59 -0.07 3.48
C VAL A 231 8.06 1.06 2.56
N CYS A 232 7.99 2.32 3.00
CA CYS A 232 8.54 3.46 2.27
C CYS A 232 10.07 3.35 2.15
N ALA A 233 10.76 2.91 3.20
CA ALA A 233 12.20 2.69 3.15
C ALA A 233 12.58 1.60 2.15
N LEU A 234 11.82 0.50 2.13
CA LEU A 234 12.02 -0.61 1.18
C LEU A 234 11.75 -0.19 -0.27
N LEU A 235 10.70 0.59 -0.50
CA LEU A 235 10.42 1.17 -1.82
C LEU A 235 11.51 2.16 -2.24
N SER A 236 12.06 2.95 -1.32
CA SER A 236 13.18 3.84 -1.58
C SER A 236 14.41 3.05 -2.04
N LEU A 237 14.75 1.94 -1.37
CA LEU A 237 15.84 1.05 -1.78
C LEU A 237 15.63 0.49 -3.20
N ARG A 238 14.40 0.08 -3.55
CA ARG A 238 14.07 -0.41 -4.91
C ARG A 238 14.17 0.69 -5.98
N ARG A 239 14.18 1.96 -5.58
CA ARG A 239 14.32 3.12 -6.47
C ARG A 239 15.73 3.71 -6.47
N ASP A 240 16.70 2.99 -5.89
CA ASP A 240 18.07 3.48 -5.65
C ASP A 240 18.14 4.77 -4.80
N ASP A 241 17.06 5.12 -4.09
CA ASP A 241 17.01 6.27 -3.19
C ASP A 241 17.49 5.89 -1.78
N ILE A 242 18.81 5.87 -1.63
CA ILE A 242 19.47 5.57 -0.35
C ILE A 242 19.13 6.62 0.72
N GLU A 243 18.98 7.89 0.36
CA GLU A 243 18.66 8.95 1.31
C GLU A 243 17.23 8.81 1.84
N GLY A 244 16.28 8.55 0.94
CA GLY A 244 14.91 8.20 1.29
C GLY A 244 14.85 6.96 2.19
N ALA A 245 15.62 5.92 1.88
CA ALA A 245 15.71 4.72 2.72
C ALA A 245 16.25 5.05 4.12
N HIS A 246 17.31 5.86 4.20
CA HIS A 246 17.87 6.33 5.48
C HIS A 246 16.86 7.08 6.33
N ARG A 247 16.07 7.97 5.72
CA ARG A 247 15.08 8.78 6.42
C ARG A 247 14.00 7.90 7.02
N HIS A 248 13.41 7.03 6.20
CA HIS A 248 12.28 6.22 6.60
C HIS A 248 12.66 5.08 7.55
N PHE A 249 13.80 4.40 7.34
CA PHE A 249 14.30 3.46 8.36
C PHE A 249 14.70 4.18 9.66
N GLY A 250 15.16 5.43 9.58
CA GLY A 250 15.39 6.26 10.77
C GLY A 250 14.13 6.43 11.61
N ILE A 251 13.02 6.85 10.97
CA ILE A 251 11.71 7.03 11.63
C ILE A 251 11.31 5.77 12.40
N ALA A 252 11.38 4.59 11.74
CA ALA A 252 11.04 3.33 12.38
C ALA A 252 12.03 2.94 13.49
N ALA A 253 13.33 3.08 13.27
CA ALA A 253 14.36 2.73 14.25
C ALA A 253 14.30 3.58 15.53
N ASP A 254 13.87 4.84 15.43
CA ASP A 254 13.72 5.71 16.60
C ASP A 254 12.59 5.27 17.53
N GLN A 255 11.64 4.44 17.04
CA GLN A 255 10.53 3.91 17.82
C GLN A 255 10.85 2.60 18.56
N THR A 256 12.10 2.12 18.56
CA THR A 256 12.45 0.82 19.18
C THR A 256 12.14 0.74 20.67
N HIS A 257 12.13 1.88 21.35
CA HIS A 257 11.78 1.97 22.78
C HIS A 257 10.28 1.69 23.05
N HIS A 258 9.42 1.75 22.02
CA HIS A 258 7.99 1.42 22.10
C HIS A 258 7.68 -0.05 21.77
N VAL A 259 8.68 -0.93 21.69
CA VAL A 259 8.45 -2.32 21.27
C VAL A 259 7.49 -3.10 22.17
N SER A 260 7.41 -2.74 23.45
CA SER A 260 6.44 -3.32 24.40
C SER A 260 5.00 -2.87 24.14
N VAL A 261 4.82 -1.70 23.52
CA VAL A 261 3.51 -1.10 23.23
C VAL A 261 2.91 -1.68 21.94
N ALA A 262 3.76 -1.97 20.94
CA ALA A 262 3.34 -2.59 19.68
C ALA A 262 4.20 -3.81 19.31
N PRO A 263 4.08 -4.95 20.04
CA PRO A 263 4.94 -6.12 19.83
C PRO A 263 4.85 -6.71 18.41
N VAL A 264 3.71 -6.55 17.74
CA VAL A 264 3.50 -6.96 16.34
C VAL A 264 4.38 -6.21 15.33
N SER A 265 5.01 -5.09 15.74
CA SER A 265 5.93 -4.31 14.91
C SER A 265 7.39 -4.56 15.25
N ALA A 266 7.69 -5.43 16.22
CA ALA A 266 9.05 -5.66 16.72
C ALA A 266 10.05 -6.02 15.61
N LEU A 267 9.65 -6.89 14.67
CA LEU A 267 10.53 -7.27 13.57
C LEU A 267 10.89 -6.07 12.69
N ASN A 268 9.92 -5.21 12.39
CA ASN A 268 10.14 -4.00 11.58
C ASN A 268 11.06 -3.02 12.31
N LEU A 269 10.90 -2.84 13.62
CA LEU A 269 11.77 -2.00 14.45
C LEU A 269 13.23 -2.49 14.40
N VAL A 270 13.46 -3.79 14.62
CA VAL A 270 14.82 -4.36 14.62
C VAL A 270 15.43 -4.34 13.23
N ASN A 271 14.65 -4.65 12.19
CA ASN A 271 15.10 -4.53 10.80
C ASN A 271 15.45 -3.08 10.45
N ALA A 272 14.66 -2.10 10.91
CA ALA A 272 14.97 -0.70 10.70
C ALA A 272 16.30 -0.30 11.36
N CYS A 273 16.55 -0.74 12.59
CA CYS A 273 17.86 -0.60 13.26
C CYS A 273 19.00 -1.22 12.43
N LEU A 274 18.83 -2.45 11.95
CA LEU A 274 19.82 -3.15 11.15
C LEU A 274 20.18 -2.36 9.89
N PHE A 275 19.18 -2.05 9.06
CA PHE A 275 19.41 -1.42 7.76
C PHE A 275 19.85 0.04 7.92
N LYS A 276 19.28 0.79 8.87
CA LYS A 276 19.76 2.15 9.19
C LYS A 276 21.21 2.14 9.65
N GLY A 277 21.57 1.22 10.55
CA GLY A 277 22.93 1.08 11.06
C GLY A 277 23.94 0.73 9.97
N LEU A 278 23.61 -0.21 9.08
CA LEU A 278 24.46 -0.57 7.95
C LEU A 278 24.67 0.60 6.97
N MET A 279 23.60 1.34 6.65
CA MET A 279 23.75 2.51 5.78
C MET A 279 24.54 3.65 6.45
N LEU A 280 24.40 3.85 7.78
CA LEU A 280 25.20 4.83 8.52
C LEU A 280 26.69 4.45 8.52
N ALA A 281 27.00 3.16 8.70
CA ALA A 281 28.37 2.67 8.62
C ALA A 281 28.94 2.84 7.20
N MET A 282 28.14 2.56 6.17
CA MET A 282 28.48 2.81 4.77
C MET A 282 28.85 4.28 4.51
N ASP A 283 28.16 5.22 5.16
CA ASP A 283 28.42 6.66 5.06
C ASP A 283 29.52 7.15 6.02
N GLY A 284 30.20 6.26 6.74
CA GLY A 284 31.28 6.61 7.66
C GLY A 284 30.84 7.14 9.02
N ARG A 285 29.52 7.18 9.31
CA ARG A 285 28.95 7.66 10.57
C ARG A 285 28.96 6.54 11.63
N MET A 286 30.16 6.14 12.03
CA MET A 286 30.39 4.93 12.82
C MET A 286 29.78 4.95 14.22
N ASP A 287 29.76 6.10 14.90
CA ASP A 287 29.15 6.21 16.23
C ASP A 287 27.62 6.07 16.16
N ASP A 288 26.98 6.76 15.21
CA ASP A 288 25.53 6.62 14.98
C ASP A 288 25.18 5.19 14.53
N ALA A 289 26.01 4.59 13.67
CA ALA A 289 25.83 3.20 13.23
C ALA A 289 25.88 2.23 14.42
N ARG A 290 26.85 2.40 15.32
CA ARG A 290 26.97 1.61 16.55
C ARG A 290 25.69 1.75 17.37
N GLU A 291 25.24 2.98 17.61
CA GLU A 291 24.05 3.24 18.42
C GLU A 291 22.81 2.53 17.86
N HIS A 292 22.52 2.67 16.57
CA HIS A 292 21.36 2.04 15.96
C HIS A 292 21.44 0.50 15.99
N LEU A 293 22.60 -0.08 15.71
CA LEU A 293 22.77 -1.53 15.75
C LEU A 293 22.66 -2.07 17.18
N GLU A 294 23.22 -1.38 18.18
CA GLU A 294 23.06 -1.73 19.58
C GLU A 294 21.61 -1.66 20.05
N ARG A 295 20.87 -0.63 19.64
CA ARG A 295 19.42 -0.54 19.90
C ARG A 295 18.69 -1.77 19.34
N GLY A 296 19.03 -2.20 18.13
CA GLY A 296 18.49 -3.41 17.51
C GLY A 296 18.78 -4.68 18.33
N VAL A 297 20.00 -4.84 18.84
CA VAL A 297 20.37 -5.96 19.74
C VAL A 297 19.57 -5.90 21.05
N LYS A 298 19.48 -4.72 21.66
CA LYS A 298 18.84 -4.47 22.95
C LYS A 298 17.30 -4.50 22.88
N ALA A 299 16.71 -4.48 21.69
CA ALA A 299 15.26 -4.54 21.50
C ALA A 299 14.67 -5.93 21.76
N PHE A 300 15.44 -7.02 21.66
CA PHE A 300 14.91 -8.38 21.82
C PHE A 300 14.36 -8.70 23.23
N PRO A 301 15.06 -8.43 24.34
CA PRO A 301 14.53 -8.70 25.69
C PRO A 301 13.16 -8.07 25.99
N PRO A 302 12.91 -6.76 25.72
CA PRO A 302 11.59 -6.19 25.94
C PRO A 302 10.53 -6.77 24.98
N CYS A 303 10.89 -7.24 23.78
CA CYS A 303 9.96 -8.01 22.95
C CYS A 303 9.50 -9.26 23.69
N VAL A 304 10.44 -10.07 24.19
CA VAL A 304 10.12 -11.32 24.91
C VAL A 304 9.25 -11.04 26.14
N ALA A 305 9.58 -10.00 26.91
CA ALA A 305 8.83 -9.62 28.11
C ALA A 305 7.41 -9.11 27.82
N ALA A 306 7.19 -8.49 26.66
CA ALA A 306 5.89 -7.97 26.26
C ALA A 306 4.94 -9.03 25.68
N GLN A 307 5.42 -10.26 25.44
CA GLN A 307 4.58 -11.30 24.87
C GLN A 307 3.84 -12.10 25.94
N ASP A 308 2.52 -12.18 25.78
CA ASP A 308 1.72 -13.19 26.46
C ASP A 308 1.69 -14.47 25.61
N VAL A 309 2.52 -15.43 26.02
CA VAL A 309 2.72 -16.73 25.34
C VAL A 309 1.42 -17.56 25.31
N MET A 310 0.46 -17.28 26.19
CA MET A 310 -0.82 -17.99 26.27
C MET A 310 -1.91 -17.38 25.39
N LEU A 311 -1.75 -16.14 24.93
CA LEU A 311 -2.78 -15.42 24.16
C LEU A 311 -2.50 -15.31 22.66
N ASN A 312 -1.27 -15.53 22.19
CA ASN A 312 -0.91 -15.32 20.77
C ASN A 312 0.06 -16.38 20.22
N VAL A 313 -0.44 -17.37 19.49
CA VAL A 313 0.39 -18.37 18.78
C VAL A 313 1.23 -17.76 17.64
N TRP A 314 0.73 -16.70 17.00
CA TRP A 314 1.41 -16.00 15.89
C TRP A 314 2.69 -15.28 16.35
N VAL A 315 2.73 -14.90 17.63
CA VAL A 315 3.82 -14.16 18.26
C VAL A 315 5.11 -14.98 18.40
N ILE A 316 5.02 -16.30 18.57
CA ILE A 316 6.21 -17.14 18.77
C ILE A 316 7.07 -17.18 17.50
N GLY A 317 6.42 -17.26 16.33
CA GLY A 317 7.10 -17.16 15.03
C GLY A 317 7.77 -15.80 14.84
N ASP A 318 7.11 -14.73 15.25
CA ASP A 318 7.66 -13.37 15.19
C ASP A 318 8.85 -13.19 16.13
N LEU A 319 8.82 -13.74 17.34
CA LEU A 319 9.95 -13.67 18.28
C LEU A 319 11.22 -14.33 17.71
N ILE A 320 11.10 -15.47 17.02
CA ILE A 320 12.24 -16.12 16.38
C ILE A 320 12.83 -15.22 15.29
N ASN A 321 11.98 -14.59 14.48
CA ASN A 321 12.42 -13.67 13.44
C ASN A 321 13.09 -12.42 14.04
N VAL A 322 12.54 -11.87 15.13
CA VAL A 322 13.15 -10.75 15.87
C VAL A 322 14.51 -11.14 16.45
N ALA A 323 14.63 -12.35 17.02
CA ALA A 323 15.90 -12.87 17.54
C ALA A 323 16.96 -12.97 16.43
N HIS A 324 16.57 -13.47 15.26
CA HIS A 324 17.46 -13.55 14.09
C HIS A 324 17.88 -12.16 13.60
N ALA A 325 16.95 -11.21 13.47
CA ALA A 325 17.28 -9.83 13.09
C ALA A 325 18.21 -9.16 14.13
N SER A 326 17.97 -9.39 15.42
CA SER A 326 18.81 -8.87 16.51
C SER A 326 20.22 -9.47 16.47
N ARG A 327 20.33 -10.77 16.16
CA ARG A 327 21.62 -11.43 15.92
C ARG A 327 22.35 -10.81 14.72
N LEU A 328 21.65 -10.49 13.63
CA LEU A 328 22.26 -9.82 12.48
C LEU A 328 22.78 -8.42 12.85
N CYS A 329 22.09 -7.66 13.72
CA CYS A 329 22.62 -6.40 14.26
C CYS A 329 23.95 -6.62 15.01
N PHE A 330 24.05 -7.66 15.83
CA PHE A 330 25.28 -8.00 16.54
C PHE A 330 26.41 -8.41 15.59
N ILE A 331 26.11 -9.21 14.55
CA ILE A 331 27.08 -9.56 13.53
C ILE A 331 27.55 -8.31 12.77
N ALA A 332 26.63 -7.39 12.43
CA ALA A 332 26.96 -6.14 11.78
C ALA A 332 27.90 -5.27 12.65
N LEU A 333 27.64 -5.16 13.96
CA LEU A 333 28.56 -4.48 14.90
C LEU A 333 29.97 -5.07 14.85
N ALA A 334 30.08 -6.40 14.92
CA ALA A 334 31.37 -7.08 14.86
C ALA A 334 32.09 -6.84 13.53
N ARG A 335 31.38 -7.02 12.42
CA ARG A 335 31.93 -6.92 11.07
C ARG A 335 32.31 -5.50 10.66
N CYS A 336 31.63 -4.49 11.20
CA CYS A 336 32.00 -3.09 11.00
C CYS A 336 33.09 -2.61 11.97
N GLY A 337 33.62 -3.47 12.86
CA GLY A 337 34.62 -3.09 13.86
C GLY A 337 34.07 -2.15 14.94
N LEU A 338 32.76 -2.22 15.22
CA LEU A 338 32.05 -1.31 16.13
C LEU A 338 31.85 -1.88 17.54
N LEU A 339 32.24 -3.13 17.80
CA LEU A 339 32.16 -3.71 19.14
C LEU A 339 33.12 -3.00 20.13
N PRO A 340 32.73 -2.85 21.41
CA PRO A 340 33.64 -2.33 22.44
C PRO A 340 34.89 -3.19 22.58
N VAL A 341 36.04 -2.54 22.84
CA VAL A 341 37.30 -3.25 23.11
C VAL A 341 37.16 -4.04 24.41
N GLY A 342 37.26 -5.37 24.34
CA GLY A 342 37.15 -6.28 25.49
C GLY A 342 35.96 -7.24 25.42
N ASP A 343 34.95 -6.94 24.62
CA ASP A 343 33.92 -7.90 24.26
C ASP A 343 34.49 -8.83 23.17
N VAL A 344 34.99 -10.00 23.59
CA VAL A 344 35.37 -11.05 22.63
C VAL A 344 34.13 -11.39 21.80
N PRO A 345 34.14 -11.21 20.47
CA PRO A 345 32.97 -11.53 19.68
C PRO A 345 32.69 -13.03 19.83
N LYS A 346 31.49 -13.39 20.30
CA LYS A 346 30.96 -14.75 20.09
C LYS A 346 30.70 -15.04 18.60
N VAL A 347 30.89 -14.04 17.74
CA VAL A 347 30.89 -14.11 16.28
C VAL A 347 32.19 -14.77 15.84
N ASN A 348 32.15 -16.08 15.62
CA ASN A 348 33.28 -16.78 15.00
C ASN A 348 33.47 -16.34 13.53
N GLU A 349 34.61 -16.67 12.93
CA GLU A 349 34.93 -16.32 11.53
C GLU A 349 33.85 -16.77 10.53
N ASN A 350 33.12 -17.84 10.87
CA ASN A 350 32.04 -18.43 10.07
C ASN A 350 30.69 -17.69 10.18
N SER A 351 30.54 -16.76 11.12
CA SER A 351 29.28 -16.02 11.31
C SER A 351 29.16 -14.93 10.25
N LYS A 352 28.28 -15.15 9.26
CA LYS A 352 28.07 -14.26 8.11
C LYS A 352 26.88 -13.32 8.35
N LEU A 353 26.95 -12.12 7.76
CA LEU A 353 25.82 -11.20 7.70
C LEU A 353 24.92 -11.60 6.52
N GLU A 354 24.05 -12.58 6.75
CA GLU A 354 23.12 -13.10 5.75
C GLU A 354 21.79 -12.36 5.83
N LEU A 355 21.65 -11.28 5.05
CA LEU A 355 20.45 -10.42 5.08
C LEU A 355 19.15 -11.18 4.74
N GLY A 356 19.23 -12.29 4.00
CA GLY A 356 18.08 -13.16 3.72
C GLY A 356 17.41 -13.74 4.98
N SER A 357 18.17 -13.87 6.08
CA SER A 357 17.64 -14.35 7.36
C SER A 357 16.81 -13.32 8.13
N ALA A 358 16.83 -12.05 7.73
CA ALA A 358 16.10 -10.96 8.38
C ALA A 358 14.58 -10.95 8.08
N LYS A 359 14.08 -11.89 7.27
CA LYS A 359 12.68 -11.96 6.80
C LYS A 359 12.18 -10.62 6.22
N SER A 360 13.07 -9.94 5.49
CA SER A 360 12.82 -8.65 4.84
C SER A 360 13.16 -8.75 3.35
N PRO A 361 12.47 -8.01 2.45
CA PRO A 361 12.75 -8.07 1.03
C PRO A 361 14.10 -7.43 0.63
N VAL A 362 14.82 -6.78 1.56
CA VAL A 362 16.11 -6.10 1.27
C VAL A 362 17.08 -7.02 0.54
N ALA A 363 17.27 -8.27 0.97
CA ALA A 363 18.20 -9.18 0.30
C ALA A 363 17.86 -9.39 -1.18
N ARG A 364 16.56 -9.55 -1.50
CA ARG A 364 16.09 -9.68 -2.89
C ARG A 364 16.27 -8.38 -3.68
N ILE A 365 16.01 -7.24 -3.04
CA ILE A 365 16.18 -5.91 -3.65
C ILE A 365 17.65 -5.68 -4.04
N LEU A 366 18.58 -5.95 -3.12
CA LEU A 366 20.02 -5.83 -3.37
C LEU A 366 20.50 -6.84 -4.43
N ALA A 367 20.03 -8.08 -4.38
CA ALA A 367 20.37 -9.11 -5.36
C ALA A 367 19.88 -8.78 -6.78
N ALA A 368 18.78 -8.04 -6.90
CA ALA A 368 18.28 -7.53 -8.18
C ALA A 368 19.06 -6.33 -8.73
N GLY A 369 20.09 -5.85 -8.02
CA GLY A 369 20.98 -4.78 -8.46
C GLY A 369 20.59 -3.37 -7.98
N HIS A 370 19.52 -3.24 -7.20
CA HIS A 370 19.10 -1.97 -6.60
C HIS A 370 19.91 -1.66 -5.33
N ALA A 371 19.94 -0.39 -4.94
CA ALA A 371 20.70 0.15 -3.82
C ALA A 371 22.17 -0.31 -3.86
N ARG A 372 22.80 -0.19 -5.04
CA ARG A 372 24.13 -0.76 -5.32
C ARG A 372 25.20 -0.43 -4.28
N ARG A 373 25.24 0.83 -3.79
CA ARG A 373 26.19 1.25 -2.74
C ARG A 373 26.04 0.42 -1.47
N LEU A 374 24.79 0.18 -1.03
CA LEU A 374 24.51 -0.65 0.14
C LEU A 374 24.87 -2.11 -0.12
N ALA A 375 24.59 -2.64 -1.31
CA ALA A 375 24.97 -4.01 -1.69
C ALA A 375 26.50 -4.21 -1.64
N GLU A 376 27.27 -3.30 -2.24
CA GLU A 376 28.74 -3.34 -2.23
C GLU A 376 29.30 -3.22 -0.81
N PHE A 377 28.73 -2.34 0.01
CA PHE A 377 29.11 -2.21 1.41
C PHE A 377 28.86 -3.51 2.19
N VAL A 378 27.65 -4.08 2.07
CA VAL A 378 27.29 -5.33 2.74
C VAL A 378 28.24 -6.46 2.33
N VAL A 379 28.58 -6.59 1.03
CA VAL A 379 29.59 -7.55 0.55
C VAL A 379 30.93 -7.33 1.25
N SER A 380 31.39 -6.09 1.33
CA SER A 380 32.70 -5.74 1.90
C SER A 380 32.80 -6.09 3.39
N VAL A 381 31.74 -5.86 4.18
CA VAL A 381 31.73 -6.17 5.62
C VAL A 381 31.34 -7.61 5.92
N SER A 382 30.59 -8.28 5.04
CA SER A 382 30.19 -9.69 5.24
C SER A 382 31.33 -10.67 5.01
N GLY A 383 32.35 -10.30 4.24
CA GLY A 383 33.41 -11.22 3.78
C GLY A 383 32.91 -12.27 2.80
N VAL A 384 31.78 -12.01 2.12
CA VAL A 384 31.08 -12.96 1.25
C VAL A 384 31.06 -12.41 -0.19
N SER A 385 31.43 -13.23 -1.18
CA SER A 385 31.37 -12.87 -2.61
C SER A 385 29.93 -12.49 -3.02
N PRO A 386 29.74 -11.51 -3.93
CA PRO A 386 28.40 -11.02 -4.36
C PRO A 386 27.40 -12.12 -4.76
N LYS A 387 27.90 -13.28 -5.22
CA LYS A 387 27.07 -14.42 -5.65
C LYS A 387 26.32 -15.15 -4.52
N VAL A 388 26.67 -14.94 -3.25
CA VAL A 388 26.09 -15.68 -2.10
C VAL A 388 25.05 -14.86 -1.32
N LEU A 389 24.83 -13.59 -1.68
CA LEU A 389 23.66 -12.83 -1.19
C LEU A 389 22.32 -13.38 -1.72
N VAL A 390 22.38 -14.37 -2.62
CA VAL A 390 21.28 -14.89 -3.45
C VAL A 390 20.77 -16.27 -2.98
N SER A 391 21.50 -16.95 -2.08
CA SER A 391 21.16 -18.31 -1.62
C SER A 391 20.44 -18.32 -0.28
#